data_AF-A0A2S6GD52-F1
#
_entry.id   AF-A0A2S6GD52-F1
#
_cell.length_a   1.000
_cell.length_b   1.000
_cell.length_c   1.000
_cell.angle_alpha   90.00
_cell.angle_beta   90.00
_cell.angle_gamma   90.00
#
_symmetry.space_group_name_H-M   'P 1'
#
loop_
_entity.id
_entity.type
_entity.pdbx_description
1 polymer ?
#
loop_
_entity_poly.entity_id
_entity_poly.type
_entity_poly.pdbx_seq_one_letter_code
_entity_poly.pdbx_strand_id
1 'polypeptide(L)' 'MPEQTRAFWDQHAATFDDEADHGLRDPVVRAAWAELLLPLIPTGSAVADLGCGTGSLSVLLAEAGHRVV' A
#
# COMPACT_ATOMS: atom_id res chain seq x y z
N MET A 1 -11.59 -3.39 15.31
CA MET A 1 -11.46 -4.69 14.63
C MET A 1 -11.86 -5.81 15.59
N PRO A 2 -12.77 -6.71 15.19
CA PRO A 2 -13.09 -7.91 15.95
C PRO A 2 -11.83 -8.75 16.23
N GLU A 3 -11.82 -9.47 17.35
CA GLU A 3 -10.68 -10.32 17.76
C GLU A 3 -10.33 -11.36 16.69
N GLN A 4 -11.34 -11.98 16.10
CA GLN A 4 -11.17 -12.96 15.03
C GLN A 4 -10.47 -12.38 13.80
N THR A 5 -10.76 -11.13 13.43
CA THR A 5 -10.09 -10.45 12.31
C THR A 5 -8.61 -10.19 12.62
N ARG A 6 -8.29 -9.84 13.87
CA ARG A 6 -6.90 -9.60 14.28
C ARG A 6 -6.09 -10.90 14.26
N ALA A 7 -6.63 -11.96 14.87
CA ALA A 7 -5.98 -13.27 14.90
C ALA A 7 -5.72 -13.84 13.50
N PHE A 8 -6.67 -13.63 12.57
CA PHE A 8 -6.48 -13.99 11.18
C PHE A 8 -5.26 -13.27 10.57
N TRP A 9 -5.18 -11.94 10.70
CA TRP A 9 -4.05 -11.19 10.15
C TRP A 9 -2.72 -11.52 10.84
N ASP A 10 -2.72 -11.71 12.15
CA ASP A 10 -1.53 -12.11 12.91
C ASP A 10 -0.94 -13.44 12.40
N GLN A 11 -1.81 -14.40 12.03
CA GLN A 11 -1.39 -15.68 11.47
C GLN A 11 -0.72 -15.56 10.10
N HIS A 12 -1.12 -14.59 9.28
CA HIS A 12 -0.63 -14.43 7.91
C HIS A 12 0.51 -13.41 7.79
N ALA A 13 0.70 -12.56 8.81
CA ALA A 13 1.64 -11.44 8.76
C ALA A 13 3.08 -11.84 8.41
N ALA A 14 3.56 -13.02 8.86
CA ALA A 14 4.93 -13.45 8.65
C ALA A 14 5.28 -13.76 7.18
N THR A 15 4.30 -14.12 6.37
CA THR A 15 4.50 -14.52 4.96
C THR A 15 3.70 -13.64 3.99
N PHE A 16 3.02 -12.61 4.50
CA PHE A 16 2.16 -11.76 3.68
C PHE A 16 2.92 -11.20 2.48
N ASP A 17 4.13 -10.67 2.68
CA ASP A 17 4.91 -10.01 1.63
C ASP A 17 5.46 -10.97 0.53
N ASP A 18 5.34 -12.29 0.74
CA ASP A 18 5.89 -13.31 -0.15
C ASP A 18 4.92 -13.71 -1.27
N GLU A 19 3.62 -13.44 -1.12
CA GLU A 19 2.64 -13.77 -2.15
C GLU A 19 2.86 -12.93 -3.42
N ALA A 20 2.67 -13.55 -4.58
CA ALA A 20 3.10 -12.97 -5.87
C ALA A 20 2.35 -11.69 -6.27
N ASP A 21 1.12 -11.54 -5.77
CA ASP A 21 0.25 -10.39 -5.97
C ASP A 21 0.44 -9.28 -4.91
N HIS A 22 1.28 -9.54 -3.91
CA HIS A 22 1.66 -8.54 -2.91
C HIS A 22 2.92 -7.76 -3.34
N GLY A 23 3.05 -6.54 -2.83
CA GLY A 23 4.25 -5.73 -3.08
C GLY A 23 4.20 -4.84 -4.32
N LEU A 24 3.13 -4.92 -5.13
CA LEU A 24 2.95 -4.13 -6.36
C LEU A 24 4.20 -4.15 -7.28
N ARG A 25 4.81 -5.34 -7.42
CA ARG A 25 6.09 -5.53 -8.12
C ARG A 25 5.93 -5.60 -9.65
N ASP A 26 4.75 -5.97 -10.14
CA ASP A 26 4.45 -5.94 -11.56
C ASP A 26 4.36 -4.47 -12.04
N PRO A 27 5.17 -4.06 -13.03
CA PRO A 27 5.22 -2.67 -13.48
C PRO A 27 3.91 -2.19 -14.14
N VAL A 28 3.16 -3.08 -14.79
CA VAL A 28 1.87 -2.74 -15.41
C VAL A 28 0.83 -2.48 -14.34
N VAL A 29 0.77 -3.35 -13.32
CA VAL A 29 -0.14 -3.17 -12.19
C VAL A 29 0.24 -1.92 -11.38
N ARG A 30 1.54 -1.68 -11.17
CA ARG A 30 2.04 -0.46 -10.50
C ARG A 30 1.62 0.81 -11.23
N ALA A 31 1.75 0.83 -12.55
CA ALA A 31 1.32 1.97 -13.38
C ALA A 31 -0.19 2.20 -13.28
N ALA A 32 -1.00 1.15 -13.36
CA ALA A 32 -2.45 1.26 -13.24
C ALA A 32 -2.89 1.84 -11.88
N TRP A 33 -2.22 1.46 -10.79
CA TRP A 33 -2.46 2.06 -9.47
C TRP A 33 -2.07 3.54 -9.41
N ALA A 34 -0.94 3.92 -10.01
CA ALA A 34 -0.54 5.33 -10.07
C ALA A 34 -1.53 6.18 -10.87
N GLU A 35 -1.98 5.69 -12.02
CA GLU A 35 -3.00 6.35 -12.86
C GLU A 35 -4.33 6.53 -12.11
N LEU A 36 -4.72 5.55 -11.30
CA LEU A 36 -5.94 5.62 -10.50
C LEU A 36 -5.82 6.60 -9.33
N LEU A 37 -4.73 6.54 -8.56
CA LEU A 37 -4.62 7.23 -7.27
C LEU A 37 -4.09 8.66 -7.37
N LEU A 38 -3.05 8.90 -8.16
CA LEU A 38 -2.34 10.20 -8.15
C LEU A 38 -3.25 11.38 -8.54
N PRO A 39 -4.19 11.27 -9.50
CA PRO A 39 -5.09 12.38 -9.82
C PRO A 39 -6.05 12.76 -8.68
N LEU A 40 -6.29 11.85 -7.73
CA LEU A 40 -7.21 12.06 -6.62
C LEU A 40 -6.55 12.77 -5.43
N ILE A 41 -5.22 12.84 -5.41
CA ILE A 41 -4.45 13.34 -4.27
C ILE A 41 -3.73 14.63 -4.68
N PRO A 42 -4.02 15.78 -4.06
CA PRO A 42 -3.31 17.01 -4.36
C PRO A 42 -1.80 16.86 -4.19
N THR A 43 -1.02 17.38 -5.13
CA THR A 43 0.45 17.32 -5.11
C THR A 43 1.01 17.83 -3.77
N GLY A 44 1.94 17.07 -3.17
CA GLY A 44 2.60 17.46 -1.92
C GLY A 44 1.77 17.29 -0.64
N SER A 45 0.59 16.65 -0.74
CA SER A 45 -0.23 16.27 0.42
C SER A 45 0.54 15.41 1.44
N ALA A 46 0.15 15.55 2.71
CA ALA A 46 0.48 14.58 3.75
C ALA A 46 -0.58 13.47 3.75
N VAL A 47 -0.15 12.22 3.64
CA VAL A 47 -1.02 11.04 3.52
C VAL A 47 -0.71 10.08 4.67
N ALA A 48 -1.74 9.54 5.32
CA ALA A 48 -1.59 8.45 6.27
C ALA A 48 -2.00 7.13 5.59
N ASP A 49 -1.10 6.15 5.51
CA ASP A 49 -1.36 4.84 4.90
C ASP A 49 -1.70 3.80 5.98
N LEU A 50 -3.00 3.66 6.27
CA LEU A 50 -3.49 2.84 7.37
C LEU A 50 -3.59 1.36 6.96
N GLY A 51 -2.80 0.51 7.61
CA GLY A 51 -2.72 -0.91 7.24
C GLY A 51 -1.96 -1.11 5.95
N CYS A 52 -0.85 -0.39 5.79
CA CYS A 52 -0.06 -0.31 4.55
C CYS A 52 0.52 -1.66 4.07
N GLY A 53 0.48 -2.72 4.88
CA GLY A 53 1.01 -4.04 4.55
C GLY A 53 2.47 -3.94 4.09
N THR A 54 2.73 -4.39 2.85
CA THR A 54 4.03 -4.26 2.17
C THR A 54 4.55 -2.82 2.00
N GLY A 55 3.73 -1.79 2.25
CA GLY A 55 4.08 -0.38 2.05
C GLY A 55 4.14 0.04 0.59
N SER A 56 3.66 -0.78 -0.34
CA SER A 56 3.84 -0.57 -1.78
C SER A 56 3.18 0.72 -2.30
N LEU A 57 2.01 1.05 -1.77
CA LEU A 57 1.31 2.29 -2.08
C LEU A 57 1.97 3.49 -1.38
N SER A 58 2.43 3.33 -0.13
CA SER A 58 3.25 4.32 0.55
C SER A 58 4.46 4.74 -0.29
N VAL A 59 5.21 3.77 -0.83
CA VAL A 59 6.38 4.04 -1.69
C VAL A 59 5.96 4.73 -2.99
N LEU A 60 4.90 4.25 -3.64
CA LEU A 60 4.38 4.86 -4.88
C LEU A 60 4.00 6.34 -4.67
N LEU A 61 3.33 6.66 -3.56
CA LEU A 61 2.93 8.04 -3.24
C LEU A 61 4.12 8.90 -2.82
N ALA A 62 5.09 8.34 -2.10
CA ALA A 62 6.32 9.03 -1.73
C ALA A 62 7.17 9.40 -2.97
N GLU A 63 7.30 8.49 -3.94
CA GLU A 63 7.97 8.73 -5.22
C GLU A 63 7.27 9.83 -6.05
N ALA A 64 5.94 9.94 -5.94
CA ALA A 64 5.17 11.03 -6.54
C ALA A 64 5.27 12.37 -5.79
N GLY A 65 6.06 12.44 -4.71
CA GLY A 65 6.34 13.68 -3.97
C GLY A 65 5.37 13.98 -2.81
N HIS A 66 4.54 13.01 -2.41
CA HIS A 66 3.71 13.14 -1.21
C HIS A 66 4.51 12.80 0.06
N ARG A 67 4.11 13.36 1.21
CA ARG A 67 4.66 12.96 2.51
C ARG A 67 3.77 11.86 3.09
N VAL A 68 4.29 10.64 3.21
CA VAL A 68 3.50 9.51 3.72
C VAL A 68 3.94 9.17 5.14
N VAL A 69 2.98 8.85 6.00
CA VAL A 69 3.16 8.39 7.40
C VAL A 69 2.32 7.17 7.72
#